data_AF-A0A7X5WPU7-F1
#
_entry.id   AF-A0A7X5WPU7-F1
#
_cell.length_a   1.000
_cell.length_b   1.000
_cell.length_c   1.000
_cell.angle_alpha   90.00
_cell.angle_beta   90.00
_cell.angle_gamma   90.00
#
_symmetry.space_group_name_H-M   'P 1'
#
loop_
_entity.id
_entity.type
_entity.pdbx_description
1 polymer ?
#
loop_
_entity_poly.entity_id
_entity_poly.type
_entity_poly.pdbx_seq_one_letter_code
_entity_poly.pdbx_strand_id
1 'polypeptide(L)'
;IDYQLIAARAVIGLAARQRERLIRNYVELGRRAVAAGRSEPPFAYVVPVEQRDPGSAAAMLEVLRRGAVEIHRATAAFEAEGIEYPAGSWVVLMAQPYRAHAKDLLERQDYPDLRAFPGGPPDTPYDVAGWTLPLQMGVEAVEVLTPFDADLQRVTDEVRPPAGNVTGSGPA
;
A
#
# COMPACT_ATOMS: atom_id res chain seq x y z
N ILE A 1 26.15 27.61 -4.19
CA ILE A 1 24.81 28.24 -4.25
C ILE A 1 24.34 28.38 -5.70
N ASP A 2 25.13 28.96 -6.60
CA ASP A 2 24.71 29.18 -8.01
C ASP A 2 24.36 27.91 -8.78
N TYR A 3 25.11 26.81 -8.59
CA TYR A 3 24.80 25.54 -9.23
C TYR A 3 23.40 25.01 -8.88
N GLN A 4 23.00 25.09 -7.61
CA GLN A 4 21.67 24.67 -7.16
C GLN A 4 20.57 25.55 -7.75
N LEU A 5 20.82 26.87 -7.84
CA LEU A 5 19.88 27.83 -8.41
C LEU A 5 19.68 27.62 -9.92
N ILE A 6 20.76 27.34 -10.64
CA ILE A 6 20.73 27.01 -12.07
C ILE A 6 19.95 25.71 -12.29
N ALA A 7 20.25 24.66 -11.52
CA ALA A 7 19.54 23.38 -11.62
C ALA A 7 18.04 23.54 -11.34
N ALA A 8 17.65 24.24 -10.27
CA ALA A 8 16.25 24.48 -9.94
C ALA A 8 15.50 25.24 -11.06
N ARG A 9 16.11 26.31 -11.59
CA ARG A 9 15.54 27.07 -12.71
C ARG A 9 15.44 26.24 -13.99
N ALA A 10 16.42 25.38 -14.26
CA ALA A 10 16.40 24.49 -15.41
C ALA A 10 15.24 23.49 -15.33
N VAL A 11 15.01 22.89 -14.16
CA VAL A 11 13.88 21.95 -13.93
C VAL A 11 12.53 22.65 -14.12
N ILE A 12 12.33 23.81 -13.49
CA ILE A 12 11.07 24.58 -13.64
C ILE A 12 10.87 25.00 -15.10
N GLY A 13 11.93 25.50 -15.75
CA GLY A 13 11.89 25.90 -17.16
C GLY A 13 11.57 24.72 -18.09
N LEU A 14 12.11 23.54 -17.82
CA LEU A 14 11.78 22.32 -18.55
C LEU A 14 10.31 21.94 -18.34
N ALA A 15 9.82 21.94 -17.11
CA ALA A 15 8.44 21.61 -16.79
C ALA A 15 7.44 22.56 -17.47
N ALA A 16 7.71 23.88 -17.45
CA ALA A 16 6.88 24.87 -18.11
C ALA A 16 6.82 24.66 -19.64
N ARG A 17 7.97 24.36 -20.27
CA ARG A 17 8.05 24.11 -21.72
C ARG A 17 7.45 22.77 -22.14
N GLN A 18 7.54 21.74 -21.29
CA GLN A 18 7.12 20.36 -21.60
C GLN A 18 5.83 19.95 -20.88
N ARG A 19 5.04 20.91 -20.36
CA ARG A 19 3.85 20.67 -19.53
C ARG A 19 2.89 19.62 -20.11
N GLU A 20 2.60 19.69 -21.41
CA GLU A 20 1.68 18.76 -22.07
C GLU A 20 2.23 17.35 -22.16
N ARG A 21 3.56 17.20 -22.31
CA ARG A 21 4.21 15.90 -22.30
C ARG A 21 4.20 15.30 -20.90
N LEU A 22 4.49 16.11 -19.87
CA LEU A 22 4.47 15.64 -18.48
C LEU A 22 3.08 15.13 -18.07
N ILE A 23 2.03 15.90 -18.36
CA ILE A 23 0.65 15.48 -18.04
C ILE A 23 0.25 14.23 -18.81
N ARG A 24 0.56 14.16 -20.12
CA ARG A 24 0.28 12.96 -20.93
C ARG A 24 0.99 11.73 -20.37
N ASN A 25 2.28 11.84 -20.07
CA ASN A 25 3.06 10.73 -19.51
C ASN A 25 2.48 10.26 -18.17
N TYR A 26 2.06 11.17 -17.29
CA TYR A 26 1.46 10.82 -16.01
C TYR A 26 0.13 10.06 -16.17
N VAL A 27 -0.74 10.53 -17.09
CA VAL A 27 -2.00 9.85 -17.41
C VAL A 27 -1.73 8.47 -18.02
N GLU A 28 -0.77 8.35 -18.93
CA GLU A 28 -0.39 7.06 -19.52
C GLU A 28 0.16 6.09 -18.47
N LEU A 29 0.99 6.56 -17.54
CA LEU A 29 1.50 5.76 -16.44
C LEU A 29 0.36 5.22 -15.57
N GLY A 30 -0.60 6.08 -15.19
CA GLY A 30 -1.78 5.66 -14.43
C GLY A 30 -2.65 4.66 -15.19
N ARG A 31 -2.87 4.86 -16.49
CA ARG A 31 -3.62 3.91 -17.33
C ARG A 31 -2.94 2.55 -17.43
N ARG A 32 -1.62 2.52 -17.59
CA ARG A 32 -0.84 1.27 -17.59
C ARG A 32 -0.92 0.57 -16.23
N ALA A 33 -0.84 1.32 -15.13
CA ALA A 33 -0.99 0.76 -13.78
C ALA A 33 -2.36 0.12 -13.57
N VAL A 34 -3.44 0.80 -13.96
CA VAL A 34 -4.82 0.26 -13.90
C VAL A 34 -4.96 -0.98 -14.77
N ALA A 35 -4.43 -0.96 -16.00
CA ALA A 35 -4.49 -2.11 -16.90
C ALA A 35 -3.75 -3.32 -16.32
N ALA A 36 -2.52 -3.12 -15.82
CA ALA A 36 -1.74 -4.17 -15.18
C ALA A 36 -2.46 -4.76 -13.96
N GLY A 37 -3.06 -3.92 -13.11
CA GLY A 37 -3.81 -4.39 -11.95
C GLY A 37 -5.09 -5.16 -12.28
N ARG A 38 -5.55 -5.15 -13.54
CA ARG A 38 -6.67 -5.98 -14.03
C ARG A 38 -6.22 -7.30 -14.66
N SER A 39 -4.95 -7.45 -15.00
CA SER A 39 -4.45 -8.60 -15.76
C SER A 39 -3.31 -9.35 -15.09
N GLU A 40 -2.64 -8.74 -14.12
CA GLU A 40 -1.44 -9.28 -13.49
C GLU A 40 -1.60 -9.32 -11.96
N PRO A 41 -1.21 -10.44 -11.32
CA PRO A 41 -1.23 -10.53 -9.87
C PRO A 41 -0.25 -9.54 -9.21
N PRO A 42 -0.49 -9.16 -7.95
CA PRO A 42 -1.73 -9.42 -7.22
C PRO A 42 -2.89 -8.56 -7.76
N PHE A 43 -4.13 -9.04 -7.59
CA PHE A 43 -5.36 -8.33 -7.96
C PHE A 43 -5.84 -7.43 -6.81
N ALA A 44 -5.57 -7.83 -5.57
CA ALA A 44 -5.85 -7.02 -4.40
C ALA A 44 -4.98 -7.42 -3.20
N TYR A 45 -5.00 -6.57 -2.17
CA TYR A 45 -4.70 -6.98 -0.80
C TYR A 45 -5.96 -6.84 0.05
N VAL A 46 -6.27 -7.86 0.84
CA VAL A 46 -7.40 -7.86 1.77
C VAL A 46 -6.88 -7.74 3.19
N VAL A 47 -7.38 -6.75 3.94
CA VAL A 47 -7.13 -6.62 5.37
C VAL A 47 -8.43 -7.02 6.09
N PRO A 48 -8.49 -8.21 6.70
CA PRO A 48 -9.65 -8.67 7.47
C PRO A 48 -10.10 -7.64 8.51
N VAL A 49 -11.40 -7.59 8.80
CA VAL A 49 -11.92 -6.69 9.84
C VAL A 49 -11.49 -7.14 11.24
N GLU A 50 -11.40 -8.46 11.47
CA GLU A 50 -10.83 -9.03 12.69
C GLU A 50 -9.31 -8.97 12.65
N GLN A 51 -8.74 -7.93 13.26
CA GLN A 51 -7.29 -7.77 13.44
C GLN A 51 -6.92 -7.93 14.91
N ARG A 52 -5.71 -8.43 15.17
CA ARG A 52 -5.16 -8.45 16.54
C ARG A 52 -5.11 -7.04 17.15
N ASP A 53 -4.75 -6.05 16.34
CA ASP A 53 -4.79 -4.63 16.69
C ASP A 53 -5.53 -3.84 15.61
N PRO A 54 -6.85 -3.61 15.79
CA PRO A 54 -7.65 -2.81 14.87
C PRO A 54 -7.19 -1.34 14.75
N GLY A 55 -6.54 -0.81 15.77
CA GLY A 55 -6.00 0.55 15.76
C GLY A 55 -4.80 0.68 14.82
N SER A 56 -3.88 -0.29 14.89
CA SER A 56 -2.74 -0.38 13.96
C SER A 56 -3.20 -0.62 12.52
N ALA A 57 -4.21 -1.47 12.30
CA ALA A 57 -4.79 -1.67 10.97
C ALA A 57 -5.40 -0.38 10.40
N ALA A 58 -6.18 0.36 11.19
CA ALA A 58 -6.73 1.65 10.76
C ALA A 58 -5.63 2.68 10.45
N ALA A 59 -4.57 2.75 11.26
CA ALA A 59 -3.45 3.63 11.03
C ALA A 59 -2.70 3.29 9.73
N MET A 60 -2.48 2.00 9.45
CA MET A 60 -1.86 1.53 8.20
C MET A 60 -2.71 1.94 6.99
N LEU A 61 -4.02 1.70 7.05
CA LEU A 61 -4.95 2.08 5.99
C LEU A 61 -4.98 3.60 5.78
N GLU A 62 -4.92 4.40 6.84
CA GLU A 62 -4.84 5.86 6.72
C GLU A 62 -3.52 6.31 6.07
N VAL A 63 -2.39 5.66 6.36
CA VAL A 63 -1.11 5.93 5.67
C VAL A 63 -1.24 5.66 4.16
N LEU A 64 -1.81 4.53 3.78
CA LEU A 64 -2.06 4.18 2.38
C LEU A 64 -2.98 5.21 1.70
N ARG A 65 -4.10 5.57 2.35
CA ARG A 65 -5.05 6.58 1.83
C ARG A 65 -4.38 7.94 1.62
N ARG A 66 -3.54 8.38 2.57
CA ARG A 66 -2.74 9.62 2.44
C ARG A 66 -1.72 9.55 1.32
N GLY A 67 -1.19 8.36 1.04
CA GLY A 67 -0.37 8.04 -0.13
C GLY A 67 -1.16 7.95 -1.46
N ALA A 68 -2.45 8.32 -1.44
CA ALA A 68 -3.38 8.25 -2.57
C ALA A 68 -3.68 6.82 -3.07
N VAL A 69 -3.35 5.80 -2.27
CA VAL A 69 -3.79 4.43 -2.52
C VAL A 69 -5.29 4.35 -2.27
N GLU A 70 -6.02 3.86 -3.26
CA GLU A 70 -7.46 3.67 -3.20
C GLU A 70 -7.80 2.45 -2.35
N ILE A 71 -8.60 2.68 -1.31
CA ILE A 71 -9.03 1.65 -0.35
C ILE A 71 -10.54 1.53 -0.44
N HIS A 72 -11.03 0.30 -0.32
CA HIS A 72 -12.43 -0.03 -0.34
C HIS A 72 -12.80 -0.79 0.92
N ARG A 73 -14.08 -0.75 1.26
CA ARG A 73 -14.68 -1.54 2.33
C ARG A 73 -15.74 -2.46 1.73
N ALA A 74 -15.68 -3.74 2.07
CA ALA A 74 -16.66 -4.71 1.62
C ALA A 74 -18.02 -4.45 2.28
N THR A 75 -19.08 -4.36 1.49
CA THR A 75 -20.46 -4.16 1.99
C THR A 75 -21.19 -5.48 2.24
N ALA A 76 -20.68 -6.58 1.68
CA ALA A 76 -21.14 -7.95 1.90
C ALA A 76 -19.95 -8.88 2.14
N ALA A 77 -20.21 -10.10 2.61
CA ALA A 77 -19.17 -11.13 2.67
C ALA A 77 -18.76 -11.55 1.25
N PHE A 78 -17.51 -11.91 1.07
CA PHE A 78 -16.97 -12.37 -0.22
C PHE A 78 -15.86 -13.41 0.01
N GLU A 79 -15.50 -14.13 -1.05
CA GLU A 79 -14.42 -15.12 -1.03
C GLU A 79 -13.29 -14.67 -1.94
N ALA A 80 -12.04 -14.79 -1.48
CA ALA A 80 -10.85 -14.64 -2.31
C ALA A 80 -9.76 -15.60 -1.83
N GLU A 81 -9.01 -16.21 -2.75
CA GLU A 81 -7.99 -17.24 -2.43
C GLU A 81 -8.52 -18.42 -1.57
N GLY A 82 -9.82 -18.74 -1.66
CA GLY A 82 -10.45 -19.78 -0.85
C GLY A 82 -10.69 -19.38 0.62
N ILE A 83 -10.56 -18.09 0.95
CA ILE A 83 -10.80 -17.53 2.28
C ILE A 83 -12.06 -16.68 2.23
N GLU A 84 -12.98 -16.91 3.17
CA GLU A 84 -14.19 -16.11 3.34
C GLU A 84 -13.89 -14.89 4.20
N TYR A 85 -14.20 -13.70 3.68
CA TYR A 85 -14.05 -12.43 4.37
C TYR A 85 -15.41 -11.84 4.70
N PRO A 86 -15.67 -11.46 5.96
CA PRO A 86 -16.95 -10.86 6.34
C PRO A 86 -17.09 -9.44 5.77
N ALA A 87 -18.34 -8.98 5.72
CA ALA A 87 -18.63 -7.58 5.45
C ALA A 87 -17.86 -6.66 6.42
N GLY A 88 -17.36 -5.55 5.89
CA GLY A 88 -16.55 -4.60 6.63
C GLY A 88 -15.03 -4.79 6.48
N SER A 89 -14.59 -5.91 5.90
CA SER A 89 -13.17 -6.13 5.51
C SER A 89 -12.70 -5.06 4.52
N TRP A 90 -11.42 -4.71 4.59
CA TRP A 90 -10.85 -3.68 3.72
C TRP A 90 -10.16 -4.32 2.52
N VAL A 91 -10.32 -3.71 1.35
CA VAL A 91 -9.79 -4.21 0.09
C VAL A 91 -9.03 -3.11 -0.63
N VAL A 92 -7.76 -3.36 -0.89
CA VAL A 92 -6.92 -2.50 -1.73
C VAL A 92 -6.81 -3.16 -3.10
N LEU A 93 -7.66 -2.75 -4.04
CA LEU A 93 -7.63 -3.25 -5.42
C LEU A 93 -6.35 -2.78 -6.12
N MET A 94 -5.66 -3.64 -6.85
CA MET A 94 -4.45 -3.27 -7.60
C MET A 94 -4.76 -2.58 -8.93
N ALA A 95 -6.00 -2.65 -9.41
CA ALA A 95 -6.48 -1.96 -10.61
C ALA A 95 -6.69 -0.45 -10.41
N GLN A 96 -5.66 0.26 -9.93
CA GLN A 96 -5.68 1.68 -9.60
C GLN A 96 -4.42 2.42 -10.10
N PRO A 97 -4.45 3.75 -10.28
CA PRO A 97 -3.29 4.51 -10.78
C PRO A 97 -2.04 4.40 -9.89
N TYR A 98 -2.23 4.20 -8.59
CA TYR A 98 -1.16 4.09 -7.59
C TYR A 98 -0.73 2.64 -7.32
N ARG A 99 -1.01 1.69 -8.22
CA ARG A 99 -0.66 0.26 -8.08
C ARG A 99 0.77 0.04 -7.60
N ALA A 100 1.74 0.68 -8.26
CA ALA A 100 3.16 0.49 -7.94
C ALA A 100 3.49 0.93 -6.50
N HIS A 101 2.90 2.02 -6.03
CA HIS A 101 3.09 2.49 -4.66
C HIS A 101 2.42 1.57 -3.64
N ALA A 102 1.21 1.08 -3.94
CA ALA A 102 0.52 0.12 -3.08
C ALA A 102 1.33 -1.19 -2.95
N LYS A 103 1.84 -1.73 -4.07
CA LYS A 103 2.71 -2.92 -4.05
C LYS A 103 3.97 -2.69 -3.20
N ASP A 104 4.66 -1.58 -3.40
CA ASP A 104 5.89 -1.27 -2.65
C ASP A 104 5.70 -1.33 -1.12
N LEU A 105 4.54 -0.90 -0.63
CA LEU A 105 4.21 -0.91 0.79
C LEU A 105 3.60 -2.23 1.30
N LEU A 106 2.83 -2.94 0.47
CA LEU A 106 2.04 -4.11 0.90
C LEU A 106 2.72 -5.44 0.58
N GLU A 107 3.48 -5.51 -0.51
CA GLU A 107 4.12 -6.73 -0.99
C GLU A 107 5.23 -7.15 -0.01
N ARG A 108 5.25 -8.45 0.30
CA ARG A 108 6.33 -9.02 1.10
C ARG A 108 7.60 -9.02 0.25
N GLN A 109 8.63 -8.38 0.76
CA GLN A 109 9.92 -8.32 0.08
C GLN A 109 10.82 -9.45 0.56
N ASP A 110 11.42 -10.16 -0.39
CA ASP A 110 12.44 -11.17 -0.13
C ASP A 110 13.82 -10.54 -0.30
N TYR A 111 14.49 -10.29 0.83
CA TYR A 111 15.85 -9.79 0.81
C TYR A 111 16.81 -10.91 0.34
N PRO A 112 17.71 -10.64 -0.63
CA PRO A 112 18.62 -11.66 -1.12
C PRO A 112 19.60 -12.13 -0.03
N ASP A 113 19.95 -13.42 -0.04
CA ASP A 113 21.03 -13.97 0.82
C ASP A 113 22.40 -13.48 0.31
N LEU A 114 22.74 -12.25 0.69
CA LEU A 114 24.04 -11.65 0.41
C LEU A 114 25.04 -12.16 1.43
N ARG A 115 26.19 -12.66 0.96
CA ARG A 115 27.28 -13.16 1.80
C ARG A 115 28.60 -12.58 1.34
N ALA A 116 29.51 -12.37 2.28
CA ALA A 116 30.85 -11.87 1.98
C ALA A 116 31.61 -12.76 0.96
N PHE A 117 31.32 -14.06 0.96
CA PHE A 117 31.81 -15.06 0.01
C PHE A 117 30.91 -16.32 0.07
N PRO A 118 30.97 -17.25 -0.91
CA PRO A 118 30.19 -18.50 -0.87
C PRO A 118 30.42 -19.31 0.42
N GLY A 119 29.35 -19.56 1.20
CA GLY A 119 29.42 -20.24 2.50
C GLY A 119 29.87 -19.37 3.68
N GLY A 120 30.22 -18.11 3.43
CA GLY A 120 30.59 -17.13 4.46
C GLY A 120 29.39 -16.59 5.25
N PRO A 121 29.63 -15.70 6.23
CA PRO A 121 28.56 -15.07 7.00
C PRO A 121 27.68 -14.18 6.09
N PRO A 122 26.39 -14.02 6.43
CA PRO A 122 25.52 -13.04 5.77
C PRO A 122 26.10 -11.63 5.89
N ASP A 123 25.99 -10.85 4.83
CA ASP A 123 26.31 -9.44 4.83
C ASP A 123 25.16 -8.67 5.50
N THR A 124 25.50 -7.90 6.53
CA THR A 124 24.50 -7.20 7.34
C THR A 124 23.95 -6.00 6.58
N PRO A 125 22.62 -5.80 6.52
CA PRO A 125 22.05 -4.57 6.00
C PRO A 125 22.62 -3.36 6.75
N TYR A 126 22.92 -2.29 6.02
CA TYR A 126 23.49 -1.08 6.61
C TYR A 126 22.52 -0.39 7.58
N ASP A 127 21.20 -0.41 7.28
CA ASP A 127 20.17 0.27 8.06
C ASP A 127 18.82 -0.47 8.16
N VAL A 128 18.12 -0.71 7.04
CA VAL A 128 16.74 -1.21 7.02
C VAL A 128 16.66 -2.49 6.21
N ALA A 129 16.11 -3.55 6.82
CA ALA A 129 15.96 -4.85 6.17
C ALA A 129 14.71 -4.97 5.27
N GLY A 130 13.81 -3.98 5.30
CA GLY A 130 12.64 -3.90 4.41
C GLY A 130 11.61 -2.84 4.83
N TRP A 131 10.65 -2.56 3.96
CA TRP A 131 9.59 -1.56 4.15
C TRP A 131 8.17 -2.12 3.94
N THR A 132 7.99 -3.43 4.12
CA THR A 132 6.67 -4.09 4.07
C THR A 132 5.83 -3.64 5.26
N LEU A 133 4.96 -2.67 5.02
CA LEU A 133 4.21 -1.94 6.04
C LEU A 133 3.29 -2.83 6.91
N PRO A 134 2.56 -3.82 6.37
CA PRO A 134 1.77 -4.75 7.19
C PRO A 134 2.63 -5.48 8.24
N LEU A 135 3.84 -5.92 7.86
CA LEU A 135 4.74 -6.62 8.77
C LEU A 135 5.30 -5.69 9.84
N GLN A 136 5.63 -4.44 9.48
CA GLN A 136 6.12 -3.42 10.42
C GLN A 136 5.05 -3.01 11.45
N MET A 137 3.78 -3.04 11.06
CA MET A 137 2.65 -2.63 11.90
C MET A 137 1.92 -3.81 12.57
N GLY A 138 2.35 -5.05 12.32
CA GLY A 138 1.68 -6.25 12.85
C GLY A 138 0.25 -6.43 12.34
N VAL A 139 -0.03 -5.96 11.12
CA VAL A 139 -1.35 -6.02 10.47
C VAL A 139 -1.36 -7.19 9.50
N GLU A 140 -2.41 -8.01 9.56
CA GLU A 140 -2.64 -9.06 8.59
C GLU A 140 -3.18 -8.45 7.29
N ALA A 141 -2.42 -8.59 6.21
CA ALA A 141 -2.82 -8.23 4.86
C ALA A 141 -2.59 -9.44 3.95
N VAL A 142 -3.67 -9.99 3.40
CA VAL A 142 -3.65 -11.16 2.54
C VAL A 142 -3.52 -10.73 1.09
N GLU A 143 -2.50 -11.25 0.41
CA GLU A 143 -2.31 -11.05 -1.01
C GLU A 143 -3.27 -11.93 -1.82
N VAL A 144 -4.00 -11.32 -2.75
CA VAL A 144 -4.95 -12.01 -3.63
C VAL A 144 -4.36 -12.11 -5.03
N LEU A 145 -4.07 -13.32 -5.47
CA LEU A 145 -3.36 -13.63 -6.72
C LEU A 145 -4.30 -13.98 -7.87
N THR A 146 -5.57 -14.24 -7.58
CA THR A 146 -6.60 -14.59 -8.55
C THR A 146 -7.72 -13.54 -8.60
N PRO A 147 -8.41 -13.35 -9.74
CA PRO A 147 -9.58 -12.49 -9.81
C PRO A 147 -10.69 -12.98 -8.87
N PHE A 148 -11.41 -12.04 -8.26
CA PHE A 148 -12.52 -12.30 -7.35
C PHE A 148 -13.60 -11.22 -7.52
N ASP A 149 -14.81 -11.53 -7.06
CA ASP A 149 -15.94 -10.61 -7.04
C ASP A 149 -16.26 -10.22 -5.59
N ALA A 150 -16.48 -8.92 -5.36
CA ALA A 150 -16.87 -8.41 -4.05
C ALA A 150 -17.68 -7.12 -4.22
N ASP A 151 -18.71 -6.94 -3.38
CA ASP A 151 -19.42 -5.67 -3.28
C ASP A 151 -18.59 -4.70 -2.45
N LEU A 152 -17.99 -3.71 -3.13
CA LEU A 152 -17.00 -2.80 -2.55
C LEU A 152 -17.48 -1.35 -2.60
N GLN A 153 -17.35 -0.66 -1.47
CA GLN A 153 -17.54 0.78 -1.39
C GLN A 153 -16.19 1.48 -1.21
N ARG A 154 -15.87 2.42 -2.10
CA ARG A 154 -14.64 3.23 -1.99
C ARG A 154 -14.69 4.12 -0.75
N VAL A 155 -13.58 4.16 -0.02
CA VAL A 155 -13.41 4.96 1.19
C VAL A 155 -12.73 6.27 0.80
N THR A 156 -13.44 7.38 0.98
CA THR A 156 -12.92 8.73 0.69
C THR A 156 -12.53 9.50 1.94
N ASP A 157 -13.20 9.20 3.05
CA ASP A 157 -12.96 9.83 4.34
C ASP A 157 -11.75 9.22 5.06
N GLU A 158 -11.33 9.88 6.13
CA GLU A 158 -10.28 9.41 7.02
C GLU A 158 -10.60 8.03 7.60
N VAL A 159 -9.63 7.11 7.57
CA VAL A 159 -9.77 5.81 8.22
C VAL A 159 -9.43 5.98 9.70
N ARG A 160 -10.46 5.99 10.54
CA ARG A 160 -10.31 6.17 11.99
C ARG A 160 -10.20 4.82 12.71
N PRO A 161 -9.34 4.71 13.74
CA PRO A 161 -9.35 3.55 14.60
C PRO A 161 -10.71 3.42 15.29
N PRO A 162 -11.16 2.19 15.59
CA PRO A 162 -12.37 2.00 16.38
C PRO A 162 -12.23 2.68 17.74
N ALA A 163 -13.35 3.18 18.27
CA ALA A 163 -13.36 3.84 19.57
C ALA A 163 -12.89 2.86 20.65
N GLY A 164 -11.80 3.19 21.34
CA GLY A 164 -11.35 2.46 22.51
C GLY A 164 -12.27 2.74 23.71
N ASN A 165 -12.46 1.73 24.55
CA ASN A 165 -13.12 1.88 25.83
C ASN A 165 -12.12 1.64 26.95
N VAL A 166 -12.08 2.52 27.96
CA VAL A 166 -11.32 2.29 29.18
C VAL A 166 -12.25 1.63 30.19
N THR A 167 -12.00 0.37 30.51
CA THR A 167 -12.71 -0.37 31.55
C THR A 167 -11.80 -0.58 32.74
N GLY A 168 -12.09 0.08 33.86
CA GLY A 168 -11.39 -0.10 35.13
C GLY A 168 -11.44 1.14 36.01
N SER A 169 -11.66 0.95 37.31
CA SER A 169 -11.42 1.96 38.35
C SER A 169 -10.03 1.70 38.93
N GLY A 170 -8.98 2.28 38.35
CA GLY A 170 -7.63 2.14 38.91
C GLY A 170 -7.63 2.53 40.40
N PRO A 171 -6.85 1.83 41.26
CA PRO A 171 -6.70 2.25 42.65
C PRO A 171 -6.03 3.63 42.72
N ALA A 172 -6.51 4.46 43.66
CA ALA A 172 -6.05 5.82 43.90
C ALA A 172 -4.59 5.89 44.38
#